data_AF-S4PSQ0-F1
#
_entry.id   AF-S4PSQ0-F1
#
_cell.length_a   1.000
_cell.length_b   1.000
_cell.length_c   1.000
_cell.angle_alpha   90.00
_cell.angle_beta   90.00
_cell.angle_gamma   90.00
#
_symmetry.space_group_name_H-M   'P 1'
#
loop_
_entity.id
_entity.type
_entity.pdbx_description
1 polymer ?
#
loop_
_entity_poly.entity_id
_entity_poly.type
_entity_poly.pdbx_seq_one_letter_code
_entity_poly.pdbx_strand_id
1 'polypeptide(L)'
;MLGDLCVHASLTLRGGGAVLCPVYPSGVLYDLLECLSAHLEGAGLAHVPLYVLSPVADASLAYSNILAEWVSAGKQARVYLPEEPFPHAALARAGRLR
;
A
#
# COMPACT_ATOMS: atom_id res chain seq x y z
N MET A 1 13.96 -7.09 -5.26
CA MET A 1 12.79 -6.65 -6.05
C MET A 1 12.00 -5.55 -5.37
N LEU A 2 11.18 -5.79 -4.34
CA LEU A 2 10.44 -4.72 -3.62
C LEU A 2 11.38 -3.71 -2.94
N GLY A 3 12.47 -4.19 -2.31
CA GLY A 3 13.49 -3.31 -1.73
C GLY A 3 14.13 -2.38 -2.76
N ASP A 4 14.48 -2.89 -3.95
CA ASP A 4 15.06 -2.08 -5.03
C ASP A 4 14.07 -1.03 -5.54
N LEU A 5 12.79 -1.41 -5.69
CA LEU A 5 11.73 -0.47 -6.05
C LEU A 5 11.62 0.66 -5.04
N CYS A 6 11.59 0.35 -3.75
CA CYS A 6 11.51 1.34 -2.68
C CYS A 6 12.70 2.32 -2.69
N VAL A 7 13.92 1.80 -2.90
CA VAL A 7 15.12 2.63 -3.02
C VAL A 7 15.03 3.57 -4.22
N HIS A 8 14.68 3.06 -5.40
CA HIS A 8 14.56 3.90 -6.61
C HIS A 8 13.43 4.92 -6.49
N ALA A 9 12.27 4.52 -5.95
CA ALA A 9 11.15 5.43 -5.71
C ALA A 9 11.56 6.59 -4.79
N SER A 10 12.22 6.30 -3.67
CA SER A 10 12.71 7.31 -2.74
C SER A 10 13.73 8.26 -3.39
N LEU A 11 14.65 7.73 -4.21
CA LEU A 11 15.62 8.56 -4.94
C LEU A 11 14.92 9.50 -5.94
N THR A 12 13.98 8.98 -6.72
CA THR A 12 13.19 9.77 -7.67
C THR A 12 12.41 10.88 -6.97
N LEU A 13 11.73 10.57 -5.86
CA LEU A 13 10.95 11.53 -5.09
C LEU A 13 11.83 12.62 -4.45
N ARG A 14 13.01 12.25 -3.93
CA ARG A 14 13.99 13.23 -3.41
C ARG A 14 14.52 14.17 -4.50
N GLY A 15 14.59 13.70 -5.73
CA GLY A 15 14.93 14.52 -6.90
C GLY A 15 13.79 15.42 -7.39
N GLY A 16 12.62 15.42 -6.74
CA GLY A 16 11.44 16.17 -7.17
C GLY A 16 10.65 15.50 -8.31
N GLY A 17 10.96 14.25 -8.65
CA GLY A 17 10.25 13.47 -9.65
C GLY A 17 8.99 12.79 -9.10
N ALA A 18 8.25 12.11 -9.98
CA ALA A 18 7.10 11.27 -9.63
C ALA A 18 7.37 9.81 -10.00
N VAL A 19 6.68 8.88 -9.32
CA VAL A 19 6.81 7.44 -9.54
C VAL A 19 5.48 6.90 -10.06
N LEU A 20 5.51 6.23 -11.21
CA LEU A 20 4.38 5.50 -11.79
C LEU A 20 4.70 4.01 -11.79
N CYS A 21 3.85 3.19 -11.18
CA CYS A 21 4.03 1.74 -11.11
C CYS A 21 2.84 1.04 -11.76
N PRO A 22 2.95 0.55 -13.01
CA PRO A 22 1.93 -0.26 -13.63
C PRO A 22 1.82 -1.61 -12.92
N VAL A 23 0.64 -1.89 -12.37
CA VAL A 23 0.38 -3.13 -11.62
C VAL A 23 -1.02 -3.65 -11.94
N TYR A 24 -1.24 -4.93 -11.67
CA TYR A 24 -2.58 -5.51 -11.69
C TYR A 24 -3.46 -4.87 -10.60
N PRO A 25 -4.79 -4.80 -10.81
CA PRO A 25 -5.69 -4.08 -9.92
C PRO A 25 -5.85 -4.72 -8.53
N SER A 26 -5.33 -5.94 -8.32
CA SER A 26 -5.41 -6.69 -7.06
C SER A 26 -4.16 -7.56 -6.86
N GLY A 27 -4.00 -8.14 -5.67
CA GLY A 27 -2.88 -9.03 -5.34
C GLY A 27 -1.64 -8.26 -4.90
N VAL A 28 -0.57 -8.29 -5.69
CA VAL A 28 0.74 -7.68 -5.35
C VAL A 28 0.63 -6.18 -5.05
N LEU A 29 -0.40 -5.51 -5.56
CA LEU A 29 -0.74 -4.13 -5.19
C LEU A 29 -0.78 -3.90 -3.67
N TYR A 30 -1.33 -4.83 -2.90
CA TYR A 30 -1.51 -4.64 -1.45
C TYR A 30 -0.18 -4.65 -0.70
N ASP A 31 0.71 -5.58 -1.07
CA ASP A 31 2.05 -5.65 -0.49
C ASP A 31 2.94 -4.48 -0.95
N LEU A 32 2.72 -3.99 -2.19
CA LEU A 32 3.36 -2.76 -2.68
C LEU A 32 2.94 -1.54 -1.88
N LEU A 33 1.65 -1.36 -1.63
CA LEU A 33 1.16 -0.25 -0.81
C LEU A 33 1.75 -0.29 0.60
N GLU A 34 1.75 -1.47 1.24
CA GLU A 34 2.32 -1.67 2.57
C GLU A 34 3.83 -1.39 2.63
N CYS A 35 4.59 -2.00 1.72
CA CYS A 35 6.05 -1.87 1.70
C CYS A 35 6.48 -0.45 1.36
N LEU A 36 5.87 0.16 0.33
CA LEU A 36 6.22 1.50 -0.11
C LEU A 36 5.81 2.55 0.92
N SER A 37 4.61 2.46 1.50
CA SER A 37 4.17 3.44 2.51
C SER A 37 5.09 3.45 3.73
N ALA A 38 5.47 2.26 4.22
CA ALA A 38 6.37 2.11 5.36
C ALA A 38 7.78 2.62 5.03
N HIS A 39 8.29 2.32 3.82
CA HIS A 39 9.59 2.81 3.39
C HIS A 39 9.62 4.34 3.26
N LEU A 40 8.60 4.94 2.65
CA LEU A 40 8.50 6.40 2.52
C LEU A 40 8.42 7.08 3.89
N GLU A 41 7.74 6.47 4.85
CA GLU A 41 7.67 6.98 6.23
C GLU A 41 9.05 6.96 6.90
N GLY A 42 9.75 5.84 6.84
CA GLY A 42 11.13 5.73 7.35
C GLY A 42 12.13 6.65 6.63
N ALA A 43 11.85 7.02 5.39
CA ALA A 43 12.66 7.94 4.60
C ALA A 43 12.34 9.43 4.84
N GLY A 44 11.35 9.77 5.69
CA GLY A 44 10.90 11.16 5.89
C GLY A 44 10.08 11.72 4.72
N LEU A 45 9.56 10.85 3.85
CA LEU A 45 8.73 11.16 2.69
C LEU A 45 7.24 10.87 2.95
N ALA A 46 6.81 10.85 4.22
CA ALA A 46 5.43 10.53 4.59
C ALA A 46 4.38 11.49 4.00
N HIS A 47 4.79 12.70 3.65
CA HIS A 47 3.96 13.74 3.01
C HIS A 47 3.66 13.45 1.54
N VAL A 48 4.37 12.53 0.89
CA VAL A 48 4.13 12.16 -0.51
C VAL A 48 2.84 11.34 -0.59
N PRO A 49 1.82 11.77 -1.36
CA PRO A 49 0.58 11.02 -1.52
C PRO A 49 0.76 9.79 -2.41
N LEU A 50 0.01 8.74 -2.11
CA LEU A 50 -0.14 7.54 -2.92
C LEU A 50 -1.47 7.59 -3.67
N TYR A 51 -1.47 7.15 -4.94
CA TYR A 51 -2.67 7.10 -5.77
C TYR A 51 -2.87 5.71 -6.36
N VAL A 52 -4.11 5.20 -6.32
CA VAL A 52 -4.49 3.95 -7.00
C VAL A 52 -5.51 4.26 -8.08
N LEU A 53 -5.07 4.23 -9.34
CA LEU A 53 -5.91 4.56 -10.49
C LEU A 53 -6.45 3.29 -11.14
N SER A 54 -7.74 3.00 -10.92
CA SER A 54 -8.44 1.90 -11.56
C SER A 54 -9.96 2.09 -11.42
N PRO A 55 -10.78 1.68 -12.41
CA PRO A 55 -12.25 1.70 -12.27
C PRO A 55 -12.76 0.79 -11.15
N VAL A 56 -11.91 -0.11 -10.64
CA VAL A 56 -12.23 -1.05 -9.55
C VAL A 56 -11.35 -0.86 -8.32
N ALA A 57 -10.68 0.30 -8.18
CA ALA A 57 -9.74 0.55 -7.08
C ALA A 57 -10.39 0.34 -5.69
N ASP A 58 -11.51 1.02 -5.43
CA ASP A 58 -12.21 0.96 -4.15
C ASP A 58 -12.70 -0.46 -3.82
N ALA A 59 -13.31 -1.13 -4.80
CA ALA A 59 -13.81 -2.50 -4.63
C ALA A 59 -12.66 -3.49 -4.37
N SER A 60 -11.54 -3.32 -5.08
CA SER A 60 -10.35 -4.17 -4.90
C SER A 60 -9.78 -4.06 -3.48
N LEU A 61 -9.57 -2.82 -3.00
CA LEU A 61 -9.09 -2.57 -1.64
C LEU A 61 -10.07 -3.09 -0.59
N ALA A 62 -11.38 -2.87 -0.78
CA ALA A 62 -12.40 -3.39 0.13
C ALA A 62 -12.39 -4.92 0.21
N TYR A 63 -12.30 -5.62 -0.93
CA TYR A 63 -12.29 -7.08 -0.95
C TYR A 63 -11.06 -7.68 -0.27
N SER A 64 -9.91 -7.01 -0.30
CA SER A 64 -8.74 -7.49 0.42
C SER A 64 -8.95 -7.57 1.94
N ASN A 65 -9.83 -6.73 2.50
CA ASN A 65 -10.18 -6.75 3.93
C ASN A 65 -11.27 -7.78 4.27
N ILE A 66 -12.06 -8.22 3.29
CA ILE A 66 -13.15 -9.19 3.49
C ILE A 66 -12.64 -10.63 3.35
N LEU A 67 -11.71 -10.88 2.43
CA LEU A 67 -11.17 -12.21 2.12
C LEU A 67 -9.91 -12.55 2.93
N ALA A 68 -9.90 -12.18 4.21
CA ALA A 68 -8.72 -12.32 5.06
C ALA A 68 -8.36 -13.78 5.37
N GLU A 69 -9.26 -14.74 5.17
CA GLU A 69 -8.97 -16.16 5.31
C GLU A 69 -7.93 -16.66 4.29
N TRP A 70 -7.64 -15.90 3.24
CA TRP A 70 -6.67 -16.25 2.19
C TRP A 70 -5.31 -15.56 2.33
N VAL A 71 -5.09 -14.74 3.36
CA VAL A 71 -3.80 -14.06 3.59
C VAL A 71 -2.91 -14.81 4.57
N SER A 72 -1.68 -14.33 4.79
CA SER A 72 -0.75 -14.97 5.72
C SER A 72 -1.30 -15.06 7.14
N ALA A 73 -0.86 -16.06 7.91
CA ALA A 73 -1.32 -16.28 9.28
C ALA A 73 -1.19 -15.04 10.18
N GLY A 74 -0.15 -14.21 9.98
CA GLY A 74 0.02 -12.95 10.71
C GLY A 74 -1.05 -11.90 10.39
N LYS A 75 -1.48 -11.81 9.12
CA LYS A 75 -2.57 -10.90 8.70
C LYS A 75 -3.94 -11.47 9.12
N GLN A 76 -4.12 -12.79 9.03
CA GLN A 76 -5.31 -13.49 9.55
C GLN A 76 -5.51 -13.22 11.04
N ALA A 77 -4.45 -13.27 11.85
CA ALA A 77 -4.50 -13.04 13.29
C ALA A 77 -5.08 -11.66 13.67
N ARG A 78 -4.83 -10.63 12.85
CA ARG A 78 -5.35 -9.28 13.07
C ARG A 78 -6.87 -9.21 12.98
N VAL A 79 -7.47 -9.97 12.08
CA VAL A 79 -8.93 -9.98 11.91
C VAL A 79 -9.65 -10.56 13.13
N TYR A 80 -9.02 -11.50 13.85
CA TYR A 80 -9.55 -12.00 15.12
C TYR A 80 -9.46 -10.98 16.27
N LEU A 81 -8.67 -9.92 16.12
CA LEU A 81 -8.46 -8.83 17.09
C LEU A 81 -9.17 -7.52 16.69
N PRO A 82 -10.29 -7.61 15.95
CA PRO A 82 -10.85 -6.52 15.14
C PRO A 82 -9.87 -5.50 14.52
N GLU A 83 -8.67 -5.94 14.12
CA GLU A 83 -7.64 -5.10 13.51
C GLU A 83 -7.61 -5.23 11.99
N GLU A 84 -7.14 -4.17 11.32
CA GLU A 84 -7.01 -4.15 9.87
C GLU A 84 -5.84 -5.06 9.41
N PRO A 85 -6.08 -6.02 8.51
CA PRO A 85 -5.04 -6.93 8.02
C PRO A 85 -4.03 -6.23 7.10
N PHE A 86 -4.44 -5.09 6.49
CA PHE A 86 -3.60 -4.30 5.60
C PHE A 86 -3.62 -2.82 6.00
N PRO A 87 -2.51 -2.07 5.78
CA PRO A 87 -2.40 -0.68 6.21
C PRO A 87 -3.12 0.31 5.28
N HIS A 88 -3.54 -0.10 4.08
CA HIS A 88 -4.10 0.83 3.09
C HIS A 88 -5.42 1.47 3.55
N ALA A 89 -6.20 0.81 4.41
CA ALA A 89 -7.40 1.39 5.00
C ALA A 89 -7.05 2.58 5.92
N ALA A 90 -6.05 2.43 6.79
CA ALA A 90 -5.52 3.51 7.61
C ALA A 90 -4.93 4.65 6.76
N LEU A 91 -4.19 4.33 5.68
CA LEU A 91 -3.63 5.33 4.76
C LEU A 91 -4.73 6.13 4.05
N ALA A 92 -5.82 5.48 3.64
CA ALA A 92 -6.96 6.15 3.02
C ALA A 92 -7.66 7.10 4.00
N ARG A 93 -7.91 6.66 5.25
CA ARG A 93 -8.46 7.54 6.30
C ARG A 93 -7.56 8.73 6.63
N ALA A 94 -6.24 8.54 6.59
CA ALA A 94 -5.28 9.61 6.78
C ALA A 94 -5.14 10.55 5.57
N GLY A 95 -5.86 10.30 4.47
CA GLY A 95 -5.77 11.07 3.23
C GLY A 95 -4.44 10.91 2.47
N ARG A 96 -3.62 9.92 2.87
CA ARG A 96 -2.33 9.56 2.25
C ARG A 96 -2.48 8.64 1.06
N LEU A 97 -3.57 7.86 0.99
CA LEU A 97 -3.96 7.05 -0.16
C LEU A 97 -5.24 7.62 -0.78
N ARG A 98 -5.25 7.81 -2.09
CA ARG A 98 -6.37 8.38 -2.86
C ARG A 98 -6.62 7.65 -4.17
#